data_AF-A0A3B8JYK9-F1
#
_entry.id   AF-A0A3B8JYK9-F1
#
_cell.length_a   1.000
_cell.length_b   1.000
_cell.length_c   1.000
_cell.angle_alpha   90.00
_cell.angle_beta   90.00
_cell.angle_gamma   90.00
#
_symmetry.space_group_name_H-M   'P 1'
#
loop_
_entity.id
_entity.type
_entity.pdbx_description
1 polymer ?
#
loop_
_entity_poly.entity_id
_entity_poly.type
_entity_poly.pdbx_seq_one_letter_code
_entity_poly.pdbx_strand_id
1 'polypeptide(L)'
;MRCLFQRNWHSSVRFDEGQGEQELLVEVTYCGTDREACARLFIDPQTLIIKDAYWEKYRTPGESGYQVLRIPQLSGMEAYFKAGPVLREALAPLQDSYAHSLFAEAVRGVIQAETYLFKERGFASTEAYQNYWDKNYVNTCRYYSNLDRVTQAWYDYIGYSERRGSLFNRIKTQHLYLNGDSYLLTGNMTDSFHGVSVELELEKDKYKVKSARGELVRAPDPVCAEAADLIAVLAGKELAGLTKKDIAQWLGGENGCIHLVDLVFDGLETLKLAQA
;
A
#
# COMPACT_ATOMS: atom_id res chain seq x y z
N MET A 1 16.45 -22.26 -9.60
CA MET A 1 15.61 -21.04 -9.51
C MET A 1 16.49 -19.82 -9.72
N ARG A 2 16.10 -18.86 -10.56
CA ARG A 2 16.88 -17.63 -10.89
C ARG A 2 16.00 -16.39 -10.70
N CYS A 3 16.45 -15.41 -9.94
CA CYS A 3 15.74 -14.13 -9.80
C CYS A 3 15.83 -13.34 -11.11
N LEU A 4 14.70 -12.87 -11.62
CA LEU A 4 14.59 -12.10 -12.85
C LEU A 4 14.34 -10.62 -12.58
N PHE A 5 13.54 -10.31 -11.56
CA PHE A 5 13.12 -8.93 -11.28
C PHE A 5 12.77 -8.75 -9.81
N GLN A 6 13.06 -7.56 -9.26
CA GLN A 6 12.76 -7.22 -7.88
C GLN A 6 12.19 -5.80 -7.78
N ARG A 7 11.23 -5.61 -6.88
CA ARG A 7 10.61 -4.32 -6.60
C ARG A 7 10.37 -4.19 -5.12
N ASN A 8 10.80 -3.08 -4.54
CA ASN A 8 10.68 -2.83 -3.10
C ASN A 8 10.07 -1.45 -2.89
N TRP A 9 9.15 -1.36 -1.94
CA TRP A 9 8.58 -0.11 -1.46
C TRP A 9 8.82 -0.02 0.03
N HIS A 10 9.24 1.16 0.48
CA HIS A 10 9.26 1.53 1.89
C HIS A 10 8.43 2.80 2.05
N SER A 11 7.40 2.71 2.89
CA SER A 11 6.56 3.85 3.25
C SER A 11 6.77 4.15 4.72
N SER A 12 6.99 5.41 5.06
CA SER A 12 7.13 5.87 6.43
C SER A 12 6.33 7.15 6.66
N VAL A 13 5.73 7.26 7.83
CA VAL A 13 5.14 8.48 8.37
C VAL A 13 5.75 8.72 9.73
N ARG A 14 6.33 9.89 9.94
CA ARG A 14 6.94 10.30 11.20
C ARG A 14 6.72 11.77 11.45
N PHE A 15 6.83 12.20 12.70
CA PHE A 15 7.03 13.62 12.96
C PHE A 15 8.38 14.07 12.39
N ASP A 16 8.39 15.22 11.74
CA ASP A 16 9.64 15.88 11.37
C ASP A 16 10.30 16.47 12.62
N GLU A 17 11.58 16.17 12.80
CA GLU A 17 12.39 16.64 13.94
C GLU A 17 13.11 17.96 13.63
N GLY A 18 12.87 18.54 12.45
CA GLY A 18 13.33 19.87 12.09
C GLY A 18 12.84 20.94 13.07
N GLN A 19 13.72 21.87 13.44
CA GLN A 19 13.38 22.96 14.38
C GLN A 19 12.34 23.89 13.75
N GLY A 20 11.06 23.65 14.05
CA GLY A 20 9.91 24.39 13.52
C GLY A 20 8.59 23.92 14.13
N GLU A 21 7.48 24.16 13.41
CA GLU A 21 6.17 23.58 13.71
C GLU A 21 6.21 22.06 13.57
N GLN A 22 5.45 21.34 14.40
CA GLN A 22 5.37 19.88 14.33
C GLN A 22 4.63 19.46 13.06
N GLU A 23 5.37 18.94 12.08
CA GLU A 23 4.83 18.44 10.81
C GLU A 23 4.98 16.91 10.72
N LEU A 24 4.19 16.29 9.86
CA LEU A 24 4.41 14.92 9.44
C LEU A 24 5.28 14.91 8.20
N LEU A 25 6.40 14.22 8.27
CA LEU A 25 7.18 13.80 7.12
C LEU A 25 6.68 12.43 6.66
N VAL A 26 6.19 12.38 5.42
CA VAL A 26 5.76 11.15 4.76
C VAL A 26 6.69 10.87 3.58
N GLU A 27 7.27 9.68 3.56
CA GLU A 27 8.17 9.25 2.49
C GLU A 27 7.75 7.89 1.97
N VAL A 28 7.60 7.77 0.65
CA VAL A 28 7.41 6.48 -0.04
C VAL A 28 8.51 6.32 -1.07
N THR A 29 9.48 5.48 -0.74
CA THR A 29 10.60 5.13 -1.61
C THR A 29 10.30 3.85 -2.36
N TYR A 30 10.44 3.89 -3.68
CA TYR A 30 10.51 2.72 -4.54
C TYR A 30 11.95 2.44 -4.93
N CYS A 31 12.39 1.20 -4.76
CA CYS A 31 13.68 0.71 -5.24
C CYS A 31 13.47 -0.66 -5.91
N GLY A 32 13.48 -0.67 -7.23
CA GLY A 32 13.31 -1.87 -8.04
C GLY A 32 14.40 -2.01 -9.10
N THR A 33 14.40 -3.13 -9.82
CA THR A 33 15.35 -3.36 -10.92
C THR A 33 15.27 -2.23 -11.97
N ASP A 34 14.07 -1.75 -12.27
CA ASP A 34 13.78 -0.77 -13.32
C ASP A 34 13.97 0.70 -12.93
N ARG A 35 13.99 1.06 -11.65
CA ARG A 35 14.22 2.46 -11.21
C ARG A 35 14.32 2.59 -9.69
N GLU A 36 14.65 3.80 -9.27
CA GLU A 36 14.63 4.25 -7.89
C GLU A 36 14.05 5.67 -7.81
N ALA A 37 13.00 5.85 -7.02
CA ALA A 37 12.27 7.11 -6.89
C ALA A 37 11.61 7.25 -5.51
N CYS A 38 11.28 8.48 -5.11
CA CYS A 38 10.60 8.77 -3.84
C CYS A 38 9.51 9.83 -4.03
N ALA A 39 8.35 9.59 -3.42
CA ALA A 39 7.36 10.62 -3.16
C ALA A 39 7.49 11.09 -1.70
N ARG A 40 7.64 12.40 -1.50
CA ARG A 40 7.75 13.01 -0.17
C ARG A 40 6.66 14.05 0.04
N LEU A 41 6.03 14.03 1.21
CA LEU A 41 5.04 15.02 1.64
C LEU A 41 5.40 15.56 3.02
N PHE A 42 5.17 16.85 3.22
CA PHE A 42 5.14 17.53 4.52
C PHE A 42 3.71 17.91 4.80
N ILE A 43 3.17 17.48 5.94
CA ILE A 43 1.73 17.53 6.22
C ILE A 43 1.49 18.09 7.62
N ASP A 44 0.47 18.94 7.74
CA ASP A 44 -0.03 19.39 9.03
C ASP A 44 -0.74 18.24 9.78
N PRO A 45 -0.33 17.85 11.00
CA PRO A 45 -0.88 16.67 11.68
C PRO A 45 -2.33 16.83 12.15
N GLN A 46 -2.83 18.06 12.31
CA GLN A 46 -4.19 18.32 12.79
C GLN A 46 -5.20 18.31 11.65
N THR A 47 -4.84 18.91 10.52
CA THR A 47 -5.72 19.10 9.36
C THR A 47 -5.49 18.07 8.26
N LEU A 48 -4.35 17.36 8.29
CA LEU A 48 -3.84 16.53 7.20
C LEU A 48 -3.65 17.26 5.87
N ILE A 49 -3.53 18.59 5.91
CA ILE A 49 -3.26 19.39 4.71
C ILE A 49 -1.78 19.29 4.34
N ILE A 50 -1.52 19.00 3.07
CA ILE A 50 -0.17 18.99 2.49
C ILE A 50 0.36 20.43 2.46
N LYS A 51 1.47 20.67 3.14
CA LYS A 51 2.22 21.94 3.11
C LYS A 51 3.17 21.96 1.91
N ASP A 52 3.96 20.90 1.75
CA ASP A 52 4.89 20.75 0.63
C ASP A 52 4.94 19.31 0.11
N ALA A 53 5.26 19.17 -1.18
CA ALA A 53 5.34 17.88 -1.87
C ALA A 53 6.51 17.85 -2.85
N TYR A 54 7.21 16.71 -2.90
CA TYR A 54 8.36 16.50 -3.76
C TYR A 54 8.34 15.14 -4.45
N TRP A 55 8.71 15.14 -5.72
CA TRP A 55 9.00 13.94 -6.51
C TRP A 55 10.50 13.85 -6.74
N GLU A 56 11.10 12.74 -6.32
CA GLU A 56 12.54 12.51 -6.44
C GLU A 56 12.81 11.30 -7.32
N LYS A 57 13.70 11.45 -8.29
CA LYS A 57 14.23 10.35 -9.10
C LYS A 57 15.71 10.20 -8.77
N TYR A 58 16.09 9.03 -8.29
CA TYR A 58 17.49 8.73 -7.97
C TYR A 58 18.17 7.94 -9.08
N ARG A 59 17.45 7.00 -9.72
CA ARG A 59 17.98 6.17 -10.79
C ARG A 59 16.90 5.73 -11.77
N THR A 60 17.19 5.87 -13.06
CA THR A 60 16.50 5.17 -14.16
C THR A 60 17.58 4.54 -15.05
N PRO A 61 17.52 3.23 -15.37
CA PRO A 61 18.47 2.60 -16.28
C PRO A 61 18.58 3.34 -17.61
N GLY A 62 19.79 3.66 -18.03
CA GLY A 62 20.06 4.38 -19.28
C GLY A 62 19.93 5.91 -19.19
N GLU A 63 19.45 6.45 -18.06
CA GLU A 63 19.40 7.89 -17.80
C GLU A 63 20.40 8.26 -16.70
N SER A 64 20.91 9.49 -16.74
CA SER A 64 21.83 10.03 -15.75
C SER A 64 21.22 11.22 -15.04
N GLY A 65 21.43 11.30 -13.73
CA GLY A 65 21.09 12.48 -12.95
C GLY A 65 20.08 12.18 -11.85
N TYR A 66 20.34 12.79 -10.70
CA TYR A 66 19.37 12.92 -9.62
C TYR A 66 18.46 14.11 -9.93
N GLN A 67 17.15 13.92 -9.78
CA GLN A 67 16.17 14.97 -10.01
C GLN A 67 15.25 15.11 -8.80
N VAL A 68 15.07 16.34 -8.33
CA VAL A 68 14.05 16.72 -7.34
C VAL A 68 13.12 17.73 -7.97
N LEU A 69 11.83 17.44 -7.95
CA LEU A 69 10.79 18.33 -8.44
C LEU A 69 9.83 18.63 -7.29
N ARG A 70 9.67 19.92 -6.97
CA ARG A 70 8.59 20.37 -6.08
C ARG A 70 7.28 20.32 -6.85
N ILE A 71 6.22 19.83 -6.20
CA ILE A 71 4.86 19.69 -6.77
C ILE A 71 3.91 20.67 -6.08
N PRO A 72 3.96 21.97 -6.38
CA PRO A 72 3.16 22.98 -5.70
C PRO A 72 1.65 22.76 -5.85
N GLN A 73 1.22 22.02 -6.88
CA GLN A 73 -0.19 21.68 -7.12
C GLN A 73 -0.80 20.81 -6.02
N LEU A 74 0.03 20.17 -5.19
CA LEU A 74 -0.44 19.37 -4.06
C LEU A 74 -0.55 20.18 -2.76
N SER A 75 0.08 21.37 -2.67
CA SER A 75 -0.03 22.21 -1.47
C SER A 75 -1.48 22.68 -1.26
N GLY A 76 -1.97 22.57 -0.03
CA GLY A 76 -3.36 22.88 0.34
C GLY A 76 -4.35 21.73 0.16
N MET A 77 -3.93 20.60 -0.43
CA MET A 77 -4.76 19.40 -0.55
C MET A 77 -4.76 18.62 0.77
N GLU A 78 -5.92 18.09 1.19
CA GLU A 78 -6.01 17.14 2.28
C GLU A 78 -5.51 15.74 1.85
N ALA A 79 -4.49 15.22 2.54
CA ALA A 79 -3.92 13.89 2.33
C ALA A 79 -4.77 12.80 2.99
N TYR A 80 -6.03 12.68 2.57
CA TYR A 80 -6.99 11.79 3.20
C TYR A 80 -7.93 11.13 2.17
N PHE A 81 -9.14 10.72 2.56
CA PHE A 81 -10.07 10.06 1.65
C PHE A 81 -10.38 10.89 0.42
N LYS A 82 -10.62 10.19 -0.70
CA LYS A 82 -10.97 10.80 -2.00
C LYS A 82 -9.87 11.69 -2.60
N ALA A 83 -8.65 11.62 -2.07
CA ALA A 83 -7.46 12.23 -2.67
C ALA A 83 -7.18 11.79 -4.12
N GLY A 84 -7.60 10.59 -4.52
CA GLY A 84 -7.22 9.96 -5.79
C GLY A 84 -7.41 10.80 -7.06
N PRO A 85 -8.60 11.35 -7.35
CA PRO A 85 -8.81 12.22 -8.51
C PRO A 85 -7.91 13.46 -8.51
N VAL A 86 -7.75 14.11 -7.35
CA VAL A 86 -6.92 15.31 -7.20
C VAL A 86 -5.44 14.97 -7.43
N LEU A 87 -4.96 13.86 -6.86
CA LEU A 87 -3.60 13.35 -7.11
C LEU A 87 -3.36 13.12 -8.60
N ARG A 88 -4.31 12.49 -9.32
CA ARG A 88 -4.17 12.25 -10.76
C ARG A 88 -4.02 13.54 -11.54
N GLU A 89 -4.84 14.54 -11.25
CA GLU A 89 -4.80 15.83 -11.93
C GLU A 89 -3.49 16.59 -11.63
N ALA A 90 -3.14 16.70 -10.35
CA ALA A 90 -1.94 17.43 -9.91
C ALA A 90 -0.63 16.80 -10.42
N LEU A 91 -0.59 15.47 -10.56
CA LEU A 91 0.59 14.73 -11.00
C LEU A 91 0.65 14.48 -12.51
N ALA A 92 -0.43 14.72 -13.25
CA ALA A 92 -0.45 14.52 -14.71
C ALA A 92 0.69 15.24 -15.46
N PRO A 93 1.08 16.48 -15.11
CA PRO A 93 2.20 17.16 -15.76
C PRO A 93 3.56 16.48 -15.58
N LEU A 94 3.74 15.63 -14.57
CA LEU A 94 5.02 14.90 -14.36
C LEU A 94 5.28 13.86 -15.44
N GLN A 95 4.22 13.35 -16.09
CA GLN A 95 4.30 12.27 -17.08
C GLN A 95 5.09 11.03 -16.58
N ASP A 96 5.07 10.78 -15.27
CA ASP A 96 5.76 9.65 -14.64
C ASP A 96 4.74 8.59 -14.18
N SER A 97 4.87 7.38 -14.70
CA SER A 97 3.95 6.28 -14.43
C SER A 97 3.94 5.81 -12.97
N TYR A 98 4.97 6.15 -12.19
CA TYR A 98 5.07 5.77 -10.77
C TYR A 98 4.61 6.85 -9.82
N ALA A 99 4.62 8.13 -10.21
CA ALA A 99 4.32 9.23 -9.30
C ALA A 99 2.95 9.05 -8.62
N HIS A 100 1.90 8.78 -9.39
CA HIS A 100 0.56 8.60 -8.84
C HIS A 100 0.49 7.44 -7.82
N SER A 101 1.16 6.31 -8.08
CA SER A 101 1.10 5.17 -7.16
C SER A 101 1.85 5.42 -5.86
N LEU A 102 3.02 6.09 -5.91
CA LEU A 102 3.79 6.41 -4.70
C LEU A 102 3.10 7.49 -3.85
N PHE A 103 2.55 8.54 -4.46
CA PHE A 103 1.77 9.54 -3.72
C PHE A 103 0.47 8.97 -3.15
N ALA A 104 -0.22 8.08 -3.87
CA ALA A 104 -1.38 7.39 -3.33
C ALA A 104 -1.03 6.49 -2.13
N GLU A 105 0.14 5.84 -2.16
CA GLU A 105 0.65 5.08 -1.01
C GLU A 105 1.04 6.01 0.16
N ALA A 106 1.57 7.21 -0.12
CA ALA A 106 1.87 8.21 0.91
C ALA A 106 0.59 8.62 1.66
N VAL A 107 -0.49 8.92 0.92
CA VAL A 107 -1.81 9.22 1.51
C VAL A 107 -2.35 8.03 2.31
N ARG A 108 -2.20 6.79 1.83
CA ARG A 108 -2.56 5.59 2.62
C ARG A 108 -1.76 5.51 3.91
N GLY A 109 -0.47 5.82 3.88
CA GLY A 109 0.38 5.90 5.07
C GLY A 109 -0.15 6.91 6.09
N VAL A 110 -0.55 8.10 5.64
CA VAL A 110 -1.16 9.14 6.51
C VAL A 110 -2.44 8.64 7.15
N ILE A 111 -3.33 8.04 6.37
CA ILE A 111 -4.59 7.44 6.86
C ILE A 111 -4.31 6.40 7.94
N GLN A 112 -3.27 5.57 7.78
CA GLN A 112 -2.89 4.58 8.78
C GLN A 112 -2.24 5.21 10.02
N ALA A 113 -1.41 6.25 9.84
CA ALA A 113 -0.77 6.99 10.92
C ALA A 113 -1.76 7.76 11.80
N GLU A 114 -2.92 8.13 11.25
CA GLU A 114 -4.01 8.81 11.95
C GLU A 114 -4.45 8.07 13.23
N THR A 115 -4.26 6.74 13.29
CA THR A 115 -4.47 5.94 14.50
C THR A 115 -3.76 6.52 15.73
N TYR A 116 -2.58 7.13 15.56
CA TYR A 116 -1.83 7.75 16.65
C TYR A 116 -2.03 9.26 16.75
N LEU A 117 -2.85 9.85 15.87
CA LEU A 117 -3.16 11.28 15.79
C LEU A 117 -4.63 11.58 16.12
N PHE A 118 -5.36 10.62 16.69
CA PHE A 118 -6.80 10.78 16.88
C PHE A 118 -7.15 12.01 17.74
N LYS A 119 -6.31 12.36 18.72
CA LYS A 119 -6.52 13.56 19.55
C LYS A 119 -6.35 14.84 18.73
N GLU A 120 -5.30 14.91 17.93
CA GLU A 120 -4.99 16.00 16.99
C GLU A 120 -6.09 16.15 15.93
N ARG A 121 -6.74 15.05 15.55
CA ARG A 121 -7.91 15.01 14.67
C ARG A 121 -9.23 15.35 15.38
N GLY A 122 -9.20 15.68 16.67
CA GLY A 122 -10.36 16.15 17.43
C GLY A 122 -11.23 15.05 18.04
N PHE A 123 -10.77 13.79 18.07
CA PHE A 123 -11.49 12.71 18.74
C PHE A 123 -11.22 12.72 20.24
N ALA A 124 -12.28 12.65 21.05
CA ALA A 124 -12.19 12.71 22.51
C ALA A 124 -11.58 11.45 23.15
N SER A 125 -11.62 10.31 22.46
CA SER A 125 -11.11 9.03 22.96
C SER A 125 -10.80 8.08 21.80
N THR A 126 -10.05 7.01 22.10
CA THR A 126 -9.79 5.89 21.18
C THR A 126 -11.10 5.21 20.74
N GLU A 127 -12.06 5.10 21.64
CA GLU A 127 -13.40 4.56 21.35
C GLU A 127 -14.18 5.45 20.38
N ALA A 128 -14.13 6.79 20.56
CA ALA A 128 -14.76 7.72 19.62
C ALA A 128 -14.15 7.63 18.22
N TYR A 129 -12.82 7.46 18.13
CA TYR A 129 -12.11 7.24 16.88
C TYR A 129 -12.50 5.92 16.21
N GLN A 130 -12.52 4.82 16.98
CA GLN A 130 -12.89 3.51 16.45
C GLN A 130 -14.34 3.51 15.93
N ASN A 131 -15.28 4.08 16.70
CA ASN A 131 -16.67 4.21 16.27
C ASN A 131 -16.82 5.04 14.98
N TYR A 132 -15.96 6.03 14.75
CA TYR A 132 -15.92 6.76 13.50
C TYR A 132 -15.45 5.85 12.35
N TRP A 133 -14.40 5.06 12.55
CA TRP A 133 -13.90 4.14 11.54
C TRP A 133 -14.92 3.04 11.18
N ASP A 134 -15.51 2.40 12.18
CA ASP A 134 -16.51 1.35 11.99
C ASP A 134 -17.70 1.81 11.12
N LYS A 135 -18.05 3.10 11.21
CA LYS A 135 -19.11 3.72 10.38
C LYS A 135 -18.64 4.12 8.99
N ASN A 136 -17.45 4.72 8.88
CA ASN A 136 -16.99 5.32 7.62
C ASN A 136 -16.28 4.33 6.69
N TYR A 137 -15.86 3.18 7.21
CA TYR A 137 -15.13 2.15 6.47
C TYR A 137 -15.91 0.87 6.22
N VAL A 138 -17.21 0.88 6.53
CA VAL A 138 -18.08 -0.26 6.23
C VAL A 138 -17.87 -0.75 4.80
N ASN A 139 -17.74 -2.06 4.63
CA ASN A 139 -17.55 -2.73 3.34
C ASN A 139 -16.26 -2.39 2.57
N THR A 140 -15.22 -1.84 3.24
CA THR A 140 -13.94 -1.51 2.57
C THR A 140 -12.91 -2.64 2.60
N CYS A 141 -13.01 -3.55 3.57
CA CYS A 141 -12.18 -4.74 3.68
C CYS A 141 -12.86 -5.80 4.55
N ARG A 142 -12.33 -7.03 4.56
CA ARG A 142 -12.86 -8.15 5.36
C ARG A 142 -13.28 -7.76 6.77
N TYR A 143 -12.44 -7.03 7.51
CA TYR A 143 -12.74 -6.56 8.87
C TYR A 143 -14.02 -5.72 8.91
N TYR A 144 -14.04 -4.61 8.16
CA TYR A 144 -15.16 -3.66 8.16
C TYR A 144 -16.41 -4.18 7.42
N SER A 145 -16.32 -5.29 6.71
CA SER A 145 -17.45 -6.01 6.12
C SER A 145 -18.06 -7.05 7.07
N ASN A 146 -17.43 -7.31 8.22
CA ASN A 146 -17.82 -8.37 9.16
C ASN A 146 -17.77 -7.87 10.61
N LEU A 147 -18.14 -6.59 10.85
CA LEU A 147 -18.10 -5.97 12.18
C LEU A 147 -18.95 -6.71 13.23
N ASP A 148 -19.97 -7.47 12.81
CA ASP A 148 -20.78 -8.34 13.66
C ASP A 148 -20.04 -9.60 14.15
N ARG A 149 -18.93 -9.96 13.49
CA ARG A 149 -18.11 -11.15 13.78
C ARG A 149 -16.74 -10.81 14.37
N VAL A 150 -16.34 -9.53 14.32
CA VAL A 150 -15.09 -9.06 14.92
C VAL A 150 -15.12 -9.32 16.42
N THR A 151 -14.03 -9.89 16.93
CA THR A 151 -13.87 -10.33 18.31
C THR A 151 -12.95 -9.43 19.12
N GLN A 152 -12.15 -8.59 18.47
CA GLN A 152 -11.17 -7.71 19.11
C GLN A 152 -11.30 -6.27 18.61
N ALA A 153 -11.27 -5.31 19.53
CA ALA A 153 -11.27 -3.88 19.18
C ALA A 153 -9.89 -3.46 18.62
N TRP A 154 -9.86 -2.41 17.80
CA TRP A 154 -8.65 -1.94 17.12
C TRP A 154 -7.50 -1.62 18.08
N TYR A 155 -7.80 -0.91 19.17
CA TYR A 155 -6.77 -0.56 20.17
C TYR A 155 -6.39 -1.71 21.11
N ASP A 156 -7.23 -2.75 21.23
CA ASP A 156 -6.85 -3.98 21.91
C ASP A 156 -5.85 -4.77 21.06
N TYR A 157 -6.00 -4.72 19.73
CA TYR A 157 -5.08 -5.34 18.78
C TYR A 157 -3.72 -4.64 18.76
N ILE A 158 -3.70 -3.31 18.66
CA ILE A 158 -2.44 -2.55 18.67
C ILE A 158 -1.80 -2.58 20.06
N GLY A 159 -2.60 -2.54 21.12
CA GLY A 159 -2.16 -2.59 22.52
C GLY A 159 -1.69 -1.25 23.11
N TYR A 160 -1.71 -0.17 22.33
CA TYR A 160 -1.32 1.18 22.75
C TYR A 160 -1.92 2.25 21.83
N SER A 161 -2.03 3.49 22.31
CA SER A 161 -2.65 4.60 21.59
C SER A 161 -1.74 5.80 21.35
N GLU A 162 -0.52 5.78 21.88
CA GLU A 162 0.46 6.86 21.74
C GLU A 162 1.74 6.34 21.11
N ARG A 163 2.26 7.08 20.12
CA ARG A 163 3.53 6.79 19.45
C ARG A 163 4.28 8.09 19.21
N ARG A 164 5.59 8.11 19.47
CA ARG A 164 6.47 9.26 19.21
C ARG A 164 7.47 8.93 18.10
N GLY A 165 7.87 9.94 17.34
CA GLY A 165 8.75 9.78 16.19
C GLY A 165 8.00 9.15 15.01
N SER A 166 8.22 7.87 14.73
CA SER A 166 7.58 7.16 13.63
C SER A 166 6.17 6.70 13.98
N LEU A 167 5.17 7.07 13.18
CA LEU A 167 3.76 6.75 13.38
C LEU A 167 3.32 5.53 12.56
N PHE A 168 3.84 5.40 11.34
CA PHE A 168 3.53 4.27 10.46
C PHE A 168 4.75 3.89 9.64
N ASN A 169 4.92 2.59 9.43
CA ASN A 169 5.88 2.04 8.48
C ASN A 169 5.23 0.91 7.71
N ARG A 170 5.61 0.77 6.44
CA ARG A 170 5.28 -0.35 5.58
C ARG A 170 6.45 -0.71 4.69
N ILE A 171 6.73 -1.99 4.58
CA ILE A 171 7.63 -2.56 3.59
C ILE A 171 6.79 -3.47 2.70
N LYS A 172 6.89 -3.28 1.39
CA LYS A 172 6.28 -4.16 0.38
C LYS A 172 7.35 -4.61 -0.59
N THR A 173 7.33 -5.87 -0.96
CA THR A 173 8.30 -6.47 -1.88
C THR A 173 7.59 -7.33 -2.92
N GLN A 174 8.12 -7.35 -4.14
CA GLN A 174 7.71 -8.23 -5.21
C GLN A 174 8.96 -8.80 -5.87
N HIS A 175 8.95 -10.11 -6.09
CA HIS A 175 10.03 -10.81 -6.77
C HIS A 175 9.46 -11.73 -7.84
N LEU A 176 10.10 -11.73 -8.99
CA LEU A 176 9.84 -12.67 -10.06
C LEU A 176 11.05 -13.60 -10.23
N TYR A 177 10.81 -14.90 -10.15
CA TYR A 177 11.82 -15.92 -10.38
C TYR A 177 11.46 -16.79 -11.58
N LEU A 178 12.50 -17.23 -12.30
CA LEU A 178 12.43 -18.37 -13.20
C LEU A 178 12.60 -19.66 -12.39
N ASN A 179 11.59 -20.52 -12.40
CA ASN A 179 11.59 -21.80 -11.70
C ASN A 179 11.38 -22.96 -12.68
N GLY A 180 12.48 -23.46 -13.27
CA GLY A 180 12.39 -24.44 -14.36
C GLY A 180 11.59 -23.87 -15.55
N ASP A 181 10.44 -24.49 -15.84
CA ASP A 181 9.53 -24.09 -16.91
C ASP A 181 8.32 -23.26 -16.45
N SER A 182 8.35 -22.74 -15.23
CA SER A 182 7.38 -21.78 -14.71
C SER A 182 8.03 -20.48 -14.26
N TYR A 183 7.18 -19.47 -14.05
CA TYR A 183 7.51 -18.32 -13.24
C TYR A 183 7.00 -18.54 -11.82
N LEU A 184 7.79 -18.11 -10.84
CA LEU A 184 7.37 -17.99 -9.45
C LEU A 184 7.34 -16.51 -9.09
N LEU A 185 6.17 -16.03 -8.73
CA LEU A 185 5.93 -14.66 -8.30
C LEU A 185 5.68 -14.67 -6.80
N THR A 186 6.49 -13.92 -6.04
CA THR A 186 6.32 -13.79 -4.60
C THR A 186 6.13 -12.33 -4.24
N GLY A 187 5.05 -12.02 -3.51
CA GLY A 187 4.75 -10.70 -2.98
C GLY A 187 4.63 -10.75 -1.48
N ASN A 188 5.24 -9.78 -0.77
CA ASN A 188 5.12 -9.68 0.68
C ASN A 188 4.85 -8.23 1.08
N MET A 189 4.04 -8.03 2.10
CA MET A 189 3.81 -6.74 2.73
C MET A 189 3.81 -6.91 4.25
N THR A 190 4.56 -6.08 4.95
CA THR A 190 4.49 -5.96 6.40
C THR A 190 4.42 -4.48 6.72
N ASP A 191 3.41 -4.07 7.47
CA ASP A 191 3.30 -2.70 7.96
C ASP A 191 3.22 -2.65 9.48
N SER A 192 2.76 -1.54 10.06
CA SER A 192 2.64 -1.44 11.52
C SER A 192 1.54 -2.35 12.10
N PHE A 193 0.60 -2.81 11.26
CA PHE A 193 -0.63 -3.50 11.67
C PHE A 193 -0.88 -4.82 10.94
N HIS A 194 -0.23 -5.08 9.82
CA HIS A 194 -0.50 -6.23 8.95
C HIS A 194 0.78 -6.95 8.58
N GLY A 195 0.64 -8.22 8.24
CA GLY A 195 1.65 -9.07 7.61
C GLY A 195 0.95 -9.99 6.62
N VAL A 196 1.26 -9.84 5.34
CA VAL A 196 0.57 -10.52 4.24
C VAL A 196 1.59 -11.02 3.23
N SER A 197 1.44 -12.25 2.76
CA SER A 197 2.28 -12.82 1.70
C SER A 197 1.45 -13.52 0.64
N VAL A 198 1.95 -13.53 -0.59
CA VAL A 198 1.37 -14.20 -1.75
C VAL A 198 2.47 -14.92 -2.52
N GLU A 199 2.19 -16.13 -2.95
CA GLU A 199 3.03 -16.92 -3.85
C GLU A 199 2.17 -17.46 -4.99
N LEU A 200 2.54 -17.15 -6.23
CA LEU A 200 1.88 -17.65 -7.44
C LEU A 200 2.91 -18.36 -8.33
N GLU A 201 2.62 -19.61 -8.70
CA GLU A 201 3.36 -20.29 -9.76
C GLU A 201 2.57 -20.17 -11.07
N LEU A 202 3.23 -19.75 -12.14
CA LEU A 202 2.60 -19.40 -13.42
C LEU A 202 3.26 -20.15 -14.59
N GLU A 203 2.45 -20.57 -15.56
CA GLU A 203 2.93 -20.97 -16.89
C GLU A 203 3.57 -19.78 -17.61
N LYS A 204 4.69 -20.00 -18.31
CA LYS A 204 5.45 -18.92 -18.97
C LYS A 204 4.69 -18.25 -20.11
N ASP A 205 3.98 -19.02 -20.92
CA ASP A 205 3.43 -18.52 -22.18
C ASP A 205 2.12 -17.75 -21.98
N LYS A 206 1.27 -18.23 -21.05
CA LYS A 206 -0.08 -17.69 -20.83
C LYS A 206 -0.25 -17.01 -19.48
N TYR A 207 0.72 -17.08 -18.57
CA TYR A 207 0.55 -16.66 -17.17
C TYR A 207 -0.66 -17.32 -16.50
N LYS A 208 -0.95 -18.56 -16.89
CA LYS A 208 -1.95 -19.39 -16.23
C LYS A 208 -1.39 -19.84 -14.89
N VAL A 209 -2.16 -19.61 -13.82
CA VAL A 209 -1.77 -19.97 -12.46
C VAL A 209 -1.82 -21.48 -12.29
N LYS A 210 -0.67 -22.09 -11.96
CA LYS A 210 -0.56 -23.50 -11.58
C LYS A 210 -0.92 -23.70 -10.12
N SER A 211 -0.41 -22.82 -9.25
CA SER A 211 -0.74 -22.80 -7.83
C SER A 211 -0.76 -21.38 -7.30
N ALA A 212 -1.62 -21.14 -6.32
CA ALA A 212 -1.73 -19.86 -5.62
C ALA A 212 -1.78 -20.12 -4.12
N ARG A 213 -0.97 -19.39 -3.37
CA ARG A 213 -0.93 -19.41 -1.91
C ARG A 213 -0.91 -17.99 -1.39
N GLY A 214 -1.54 -17.78 -0.25
CA GLY A 214 -1.70 -16.48 0.38
C GLY A 214 -1.84 -16.68 1.86
N GLU A 215 -1.23 -15.80 2.63
CA GLU A 215 -1.23 -15.89 4.09
C GLU A 215 -1.43 -14.50 4.67
N LEU A 216 -2.21 -14.43 5.75
CA LEU A 216 -2.27 -13.26 6.63
C LEU A 216 -1.53 -13.61 7.92
N VAL A 217 -0.20 -13.52 7.87
CA VAL A 217 0.71 -13.82 8.99
C VAL A 217 0.39 -12.98 10.23
N ARG A 218 -0.08 -11.75 10.01
CA ARG A 218 -0.56 -10.87 11.08
C ARG A 218 -1.73 -10.02 10.56
N ALA A 219 -2.83 -10.03 11.29
CA ALA A 219 -4.01 -9.25 10.96
C ALA A 219 -4.74 -8.79 12.24
N PRO A 220 -5.60 -7.77 12.16
CA PRO A 220 -6.26 -7.18 13.33
C PRO A 220 -7.27 -8.07 14.05
N ASP A 221 -7.84 -9.07 13.36
CA ASP A 221 -8.84 -9.97 13.91
C ASP A 221 -8.83 -11.30 13.13
N PRO A 222 -9.19 -12.45 13.76
CA PRO A 222 -9.29 -13.74 13.09
C PRO A 222 -10.15 -13.74 11.82
N VAL A 223 -11.20 -12.91 11.72
CA VAL A 223 -12.05 -12.84 10.52
C VAL A 223 -11.27 -12.44 9.27
N CYS A 224 -10.19 -11.68 9.43
CA CYS A 224 -9.30 -11.29 8.34
C CYS A 224 -8.55 -12.50 7.77
N ALA A 225 -8.13 -13.45 8.62
CA ALA A 225 -7.34 -14.60 8.19
C ALA A 225 -8.09 -15.50 7.21
N GLU A 226 -9.42 -15.55 7.31
CA GLU A 226 -10.30 -16.29 6.38
C GLU A 226 -10.13 -15.83 4.91
N ALA A 227 -9.67 -14.60 4.68
CA ALA A 227 -9.44 -14.11 3.33
C ALA A 227 -8.26 -14.80 2.63
N ALA A 228 -7.36 -15.46 3.38
CA ALA A 228 -6.25 -16.23 2.83
C ALA A 228 -6.75 -17.35 1.90
N ASP A 229 -7.81 -18.04 2.30
CA ASP A 229 -8.38 -19.18 1.56
C ASP A 229 -8.91 -18.77 0.17
N LEU A 230 -9.32 -17.51 0.01
CA LEU A 230 -9.84 -16.99 -1.25
C LEU A 230 -8.81 -17.01 -2.37
N ILE A 231 -7.52 -17.02 -2.06
CA ILE A 231 -6.46 -16.99 -3.07
C ILE A 231 -6.41 -18.25 -3.93
N ALA A 232 -6.91 -19.37 -3.41
CA ALA A 232 -6.96 -20.64 -4.14
C ALA A 232 -7.80 -20.55 -5.42
N VAL A 233 -8.76 -19.61 -5.48
CA VAL A 233 -9.60 -19.35 -6.67
C VAL A 233 -8.79 -18.96 -7.91
N LEU A 234 -7.57 -18.44 -7.72
CA LEU A 234 -6.70 -18.04 -8.80
C LEU A 234 -6.13 -19.25 -9.55
N ALA A 235 -6.06 -20.43 -8.93
CA ALA A 235 -5.55 -21.63 -9.57
C ALA A 235 -6.35 -21.95 -10.85
N GLY A 236 -5.61 -22.16 -11.94
CA GLY A 236 -6.17 -22.40 -13.27
C GLY A 236 -6.66 -21.14 -14.01
N LYS A 237 -6.64 -19.96 -13.39
CA LYS A 237 -6.96 -18.68 -14.05
C LYS A 237 -5.78 -18.15 -14.84
N GLU A 238 -6.08 -17.40 -15.88
CA GLU A 238 -5.10 -16.65 -16.65
C GLU A 238 -5.04 -15.21 -16.12
N LEU A 239 -3.85 -14.74 -15.73
CA LEU A 239 -3.68 -13.40 -15.15
C LEU A 239 -3.41 -12.31 -16.19
N ALA A 240 -3.11 -12.69 -17.43
CA ALA A 240 -2.81 -11.74 -18.49
C ALA A 240 -3.99 -10.77 -18.73
N GLY A 241 -3.69 -9.47 -18.79
CA GLY A 241 -4.67 -8.44 -19.11
C GLY A 241 -5.69 -8.10 -18.01
N LEU A 242 -5.64 -8.76 -16.85
CA LEU A 242 -6.58 -8.47 -15.77
C LEU A 242 -6.34 -7.10 -15.15
N THR A 243 -7.44 -6.43 -14.80
CA THR A 243 -7.41 -5.22 -13.99
C THR A 243 -7.38 -5.57 -12.51
N LYS A 244 -7.00 -4.60 -11.67
CA LYS A 244 -7.09 -4.72 -10.21
C LYS A 244 -8.53 -5.02 -9.74
N LYS A 245 -9.54 -4.52 -10.46
CA LYS A 245 -10.96 -4.76 -10.15
C LYS A 245 -11.36 -6.21 -10.42
N ASP A 246 -10.86 -6.81 -11.49
CA ASP A 246 -11.13 -8.21 -11.83
C ASP A 246 -10.53 -9.13 -10.76
N ILE A 247 -9.28 -8.86 -10.35
CA ILE A 247 -8.61 -9.58 -9.26
C ILE A 247 -9.40 -9.41 -7.96
N ALA A 248 -9.84 -8.19 -7.63
CA ALA A 248 -10.65 -7.94 -6.43
C ALA A 248 -11.94 -8.76 -6.43
N GLN A 249 -12.63 -8.84 -7.55
CA GLN A 249 -13.87 -9.61 -7.68
C GLN A 249 -13.64 -11.11 -7.42
N TRP A 250 -12.54 -11.67 -7.92
CA TRP A 250 -12.20 -13.07 -7.64
C TRP A 250 -11.84 -13.30 -6.18
N LEU A 251 -11.12 -12.36 -5.57
CA LEU A 251 -10.67 -12.46 -4.18
C LEU A 251 -11.69 -11.94 -3.16
N GLY A 252 -13.00 -11.98 -3.49
CA GLY A 252 -14.09 -11.72 -2.55
C GLY A 252 -14.58 -10.27 -2.45
N GLY A 253 -14.01 -9.34 -3.22
CA GLY A 253 -14.44 -7.94 -3.25
C GLY A 253 -14.35 -7.26 -1.88
N GLU A 254 -15.46 -6.68 -1.43
CA GLU A 254 -15.60 -6.11 -0.07
C GLU A 254 -15.37 -7.14 1.04
N ASN A 255 -15.68 -8.42 0.78
CA ASN A 255 -15.44 -9.53 1.68
C ASN A 255 -14.03 -10.13 1.52
N GLY A 256 -13.18 -9.52 0.70
CA GLY A 256 -11.80 -9.92 0.49
C GLY A 256 -10.80 -9.16 1.37
N CYS A 257 -9.53 -9.53 1.22
CA CYS A 257 -8.42 -8.75 1.76
C CYS A 257 -7.83 -7.86 0.65
N ILE A 258 -7.95 -6.54 0.82
CA ILE A 258 -7.38 -5.57 -0.14
C ILE A 258 -5.86 -5.74 -0.30
N HIS A 259 -5.15 -6.16 0.75
CA HIS A 259 -3.70 -6.38 0.69
C HIS A 259 -3.34 -7.58 -0.19
N LEU A 260 -4.14 -8.65 -0.21
CA LEU A 260 -3.95 -9.77 -1.15
C LEU A 260 -4.18 -9.32 -2.59
N VAL A 261 -5.25 -8.55 -2.82
CA VAL A 261 -5.54 -7.95 -4.14
C VAL A 261 -4.37 -7.08 -4.62
N ASP A 262 -3.85 -6.21 -3.74
CA ASP A 262 -2.72 -5.33 -4.04
C ASP A 262 -1.47 -6.15 -4.39
N LEU A 263 -1.14 -7.19 -3.62
CA LEU A 263 0.03 -8.03 -3.89
C LEU A 263 -0.09 -8.84 -5.19
N VAL A 264 -1.27 -9.38 -5.51
CA VAL A 264 -1.49 -10.11 -6.78
C VAL A 264 -1.39 -9.15 -7.95
N PHE A 265 -2.00 -7.97 -7.86
CA PHE A 265 -1.95 -6.96 -8.92
C PHE A 265 -0.54 -6.40 -9.14
N ASP A 266 0.18 -6.07 -8.06
CA ASP A 266 1.57 -5.61 -8.15
C ASP A 266 2.48 -6.68 -8.73
N GLY A 267 2.19 -7.96 -8.48
CA GLY A 267 2.90 -9.07 -9.09
C GLY A 267 2.64 -9.19 -10.59
N LEU A 268 1.41 -8.95 -11.06
CA LEU A 268 1.10 -8.85 -12.48
C LEU A 268 1.84 -7.70 -13.16
N GLU A 269 1.93 -6.53 -12.52
CA GLU A 269 2.74 -5.42 -13.01
C GLU A 269 4.24 -5.78 -13.06
N THR A 270 4.71 -6.56 -12.09
CA THR A 270 6.09 -7.06 -12.07
C THR A 270 6.39 -7.97 -13.26
N LEU A 271 5.45 -8.84 -13.65
CA LEU A 271 5.58 -9.66 -14.85
C LEU A 271 5.71 -8.81 -16.11
N LYS A 272 4.85 -7.78 -16.26
CA LYS A 272 4.88 -6.88 -17.42
C LYS A 272 6.20 -6.13 -17.53
N LEU A 273 6.69 -5.60 -16.41
CA LEU A 273 7.96 -4.86 -16.38
C LEU A 273 9.17 -5.74 -16.69
N ALA A 274 9.16 -7.00 -16.26
CA ALA A 274 10.25 -7.94 -16.55
C ALA A 274 10.33 -8.37 -18.04
N GLN A 275 9.34 -8.01 -18.85
CA GLN A 275 9.28 -8.30 -20.28
C GLN A 275 9.59 -7.09 -21.17
N ALA A 276 9.65 -5.89 -20.58
CA ALA A 276 9.95 -4.64 -21.27
C ALA A 276 11.48 -4.45 -21.40
#